data_AF-A0A8S2G5B8-F1
#
_entry.id   AF-A0A8S2G5B8-F1
#
_cell.length_a   1.000
_cell.length_b   1.000
_cell.length_c   1.000
_cell.angle_alpha   90.00
_cell.angle_beta   90.00
_cell.angle_gamma   90.00
#
_symmetry.space_group_name_H-M   'P 1'
#
loop_
_entity.id
_entity.type
_entity.pdbx_description
1 polymer ?
#
loop_
_entity_poly.entity_id
_entity_poly.type
_entity_poly.pdbx_seq_one_letter_code
_entity_poly.pdbx_strand_id
1 'polypeptide(L)' 'QWLTLMIQYGKTLEVMQDLWLQSDYHYMKNAFIVAMTTHCAARYQKVLKQIQSHIIMVEEAAE' A
#
# COMPACT_ATOMS: atom_id res chain seq x y z
N GLN A 1 20.19 18.18 18.19
CA GLN A 1 20.48 18.26 16.73
C GLN A 1 20.19 16.93 16.03
N TRP A 2 20.81 15.80 16.40
CA TRP A 2 20.56 14.49 15.78
C TRP A 2 19.12 13.96 15.89
N LEU A 3 18.51 14.10 17.07
CA LEU A 3 17.13 13.62 17.30
C LEU A 3 16.11 14.33 16.40
N THR A 4 16.28 15.65 16.24
CA THR A 4 15.45 16.48 15.36
C THR A 4 15.60 16.06 13.90
N LEU A 5 16.83 15.77 13.45
CA LEU A 5 17.09 15.30 12.09
C LEU A 5 16.45 13.93 11.83
N MET A 6 16.53 13.00 12.77
CA MET A 6 15.89 11.67 12.64
C MET A 6 14.36 11.77 12.56
N ILE A 7 13.75 12.64 13.37
CA ILE A 7 12.30 12.89 13.32
C ILE A 7 11.91 13.47 11.95
N GLN A 8 12.67 14.44 11.45
CA GLN A 8 12.38 15.05 10.16
C GLN A 8 12.54 14.06 9.01
N TYR A 9 13.60 13.25 9.05
CA TYR A 9 13.82 12.16 8.10
C TYR A 9 12.66 11.14 8.11
N GLY A 10 12.21 10.72 9.30
CA GLY A 10 11.05 9.82 9.44
C GLY A 10 9.78 10.39 8.83
N LYS A 11 9.49 11.67 9.08
CA LYS A 11 8.33 12.36 8.47
C LYS A 11 8.44 12.44 6.95
N THR A 12 9.62 12.76 6.42
CA THR A 12 9.83 12.80 4.97
C THR A 12 9.64 11.43 4.34
N LEU A 13 10.11 10.36 4.99
CA LEU A 13 9.88 8.98 4.53
C LEU A 13 8.40 8.61 4.54
N GLU A 14 7.66 8.98 5.58
CA GLU A 14 6.22 8.70 5.69
C GLU A 14 5.44 9.41 4.57
N VAL A 15 5.74 10.69 4.33
CA VAL A 15 5.15 11.45 3.21
C VAL A 15 5.49 10.82 1.86
N MET A 16 6.75 10.40 1.65
CA MET A 16 7.13 9.71 0.43
C MET A 16 6.34 8.40 0.28
N GLN A 17 6.22 7.59 1.32
CA GLN A 17 5.45 6.34 1.25
C GLN A 17 3.99 6.58 0.88
N ASP A 18 3.35 7.59 1.46
CA ASP A 18 1.97 7.96 1.14
C ASP A 18 1.82 8.41 -0.33
N LEU A 19 2.76 9.20 -0.85
CA LEU A 19 2.76 9.61 -2.26
C LEU A 19 2.90 8.43 -3.22
N TRP A 20 3.74 7.46 -2.88
CA TRP A 20 3.91 6.25 -3.70
C TRP A 20 2.64 5.41 -3.69
N LEU A 21 2.02 5.20 -2.52
CA LEU A 21 0.74 4.51 -2.40
C LEU A 21 -0.37 5.18 -3.24
N GLN A 22 -0.41 6.51 -3.27
CA GLN A 22 -1.37 7.25 -4.12
C GLN A 22 -1.09 7.07 -5.61
N SER A 23 0.17 7.02 -6.03
CA SER A 23 0.52 6.70 -7.41
C SER A 23 0.07 5.29 -7.77
N ASP A 24 0.33 4.30 -6.91
CA ASP A 24 -0.04 2.90 -7.12
C ASP A 24 -1.56 2.71 -7.19
N TYR A 25 -2.32 3.46 -6.38
CA TYR A 25 -3.78 3.50 -6.47
C TYR A 25 -4.25 3.86 -7.89
N HIS A 26 -3.61 4.82 -8.56
CA HIS A 26 -4.01 5.23 -9.91
C HIS A 26 -3.84 4.11 -10.95
N TYR A 27 -2.82 3.27 -10.79
CA TYR A 27 -2.62 2.11 -11.65
C TYR A 27 -3.60 0.99 -11.30
N MET A 28 -3.74 0.67 -10.01
CA MET A 28 -4.55 -0.45 -9.55
C MET A 28 -6.06 -0.23 -9.77
N LYS A 29 -6.57 1.01 -9.64
CA LYS A 29 -8.01 1.29 -9.82
C LYS A 29 -8.53 0.97 -11.22
N ASN A 30 -7.67 0.98 -12.22
CA ASN A 30 -8.01 0.75 -13.63
C ASN A 30 -7.68 -0.69 -14.08
N ALA A 31 -7.05 -1.48 -13.21
CA ALA A 31 -6.71 -2.86 -13.52
C ALA A 31 -7.95 -3.76 -13.42
N PHE A 32 -8.08 -4.72 -14.35
CA PHE A 32 -9.13 -5.73 -14.27
C PHE A 32 -8.85 -6.75 -13.15
N ILE A 33 -7.59 -7.12 -12.96
CA ILE A 33 -7.11 -8.04 -11.91
C ILE A 33 -5.86 -7.43 -11.28
N VAL A 34 -5.78 -7.49 -9.95
CA VAL A 34 -4.58 -7.15 -9.18
C VAL A 34 -4.18 -8.40 -8.40
N ALA A 35 -3.05 -9.00 -8.77
CA ALA A 35 -2.48 -10.14 -8.06
C ALA A 35 -1.31 -9.68 -7.18
N MET A 36 -1.28 -10.11 -5.92
CA MET A 36 -0.20 -9.80 -4.98
C MET A 36 -0.16 -10.82 -3.84
N THR A 37 0.98 -10.91 -3.16
CA THR A 37 1.12 -11.73 -1.94
C THR A 37 0.35 -11.11 -0.77
N THR A 38 0.02 -11.91 0.25
CA THR A 38 -0.69 -11.45 1.46
C THR A 38 0.07 -10.35 2.20
N HIS A 39 1.41 -10.45 2.29
CA HIS A 39 2.26 -9.41 2.86
C HIS A 39 2.17 -8.09 2.07
N CYS A 40 2.14 -8.17 0.74
CA CYS A 40 1.95 -7.00 -0.10
C CYS A 40 0.55 -6.39 0.11
N ALA A 41 -0.50 -7.22 0.18
CA ALA A 41 -1.86 -6.76 0.45
C ALA A 41 -1.99 -6.02 1.78
N ALA A 42 -1.25 -6.43 2.82
CA ALA A 42 -1.18 -5.71 4.09
C ALA A 42 -0.59 -4.31 3.93
N ARG A 43 0.49 -4.16 3.15
CA ARG A 43 1.08 -2.85 2.84
C ARG A 43 0.11 -1.94 2.08
N TYR A 44 -0.63 -2.49 1.12
CA TYR A 44 -1.60 -1.74 0.30
C TYR A 44 -3.01 -1.67 0.90
N GLN A 45 -3.19 -2.04 2.17
CA GLN A 45 -4.52 -2.13 2.79
C GLN A 45 -5.38 -0.87 2.59
N LYS A 46 -4.79 0.33 2.74
CA LYS A 46 -5.48 1.61 2.53
C LYS A 46 -5.96 1.76 1.07
N VAL A 47 -5.09 1.43 0.11
CA VAL A 47 -5.35 1.52 -1.34
C VAL A 47 -6.43 0.51 -1.75
N LEU A 48 -6.29 -0.75 -1.32
CA LEU A 48 -7.26 -1.81 -1.63
C LEU A 48 -8.66 -1.50 -1.08
N LYS A 49 -8.74 -0.92 0.13
CA LYS A 49 -10.02 -0.44 0.70
C LYS A 49 -10.65 0.66 -0.15
N GLN A 50 -9.87 1.55 -0.76
CA GLN A 50 -10.37 2.61 -1.65
C GLN A 50 -10.84 2.08 -3.01
N ILE A 51 -10.20 1.04 -3.54
CA ILE A 51 -10.57 0.43 -4.83
C ILE A 51 -11.92 -0.30 -4.74
N GLN A 52 -12.32 -0.76 -3.55
CA GLN A 52 -13.57 -1.50 -3.32
C GLN A 52 -13.73 -2.69 -4.27
N SER A 53 -12.77 -3.62 -4.23
CA SER A 53 -12.84 -4.87 -4.99
C SER A 53 -14.10 -5.67 -4.64
N HIS A 54 -14.86 -6.07 -5.66
CA HIS A 54 -16.10 -6.84 -5.50
C HIS A 54 -15.83 -8.31 -5.14
N ILE A 55 -14.69 -8.85 -5.58
CA ILE A 55 -14.27 -10.23 -5.35
C ILE A 55 -12.81 -10.19 -4.89
N ILE A 56 -12.53 -10.92 -3.81
CA ILE A 56 -11.19 -11.14 -3.29
C ILE A 56 -10.95 -12.64 -3.27
N MET A 57 -9.89 -13.08 -3.93
CA MET A 57 -9.43 -14.47 -3.92
C MET A 57 -8.12 -14.54 -3.15
N VAL A 58 -8.04 -15.47 -2.20
CA VAL A 58 -6.82 -15.73 -1.42
C VAL A 58 -6.39 -17.15 -1.73
N GLU A 59 -5.21 -17.27 -2.33
CA GLU A 59 -4.53 -18.56 -2.51
C GLU A 59 -3.82 -18.93 -1.20
N GLU A 60 -3.62 -20.22 -0.96
CA GLU A 60 -2.87 -20.75 0.19
C GLU A 60 -3.45 -20.37 1.58
N ALA A 61 -4.74 -20.05 1.68
CA ALA A 61 -5.36 -19.56 2.92
C ALA A 61 -5.35 -20.55 4.12
N ALA A 62 -4.99 -21.81 3.88
CA ALA A 62 -4.91 -22.87 4.90
C ALA A 62 -3.47 -23.15 5.37
N GLU A 63 -2.47 -22.53 4.75
CA GLU A 63 -1.05 -22.61 5.12
C GLU A 63 -0.70 -21.52 6.14
#